data_AF-D2MLU6-F1
#
_entry.id   AF-D2MLU6-F1
#
_cell.length_a   1.000
_cell.length_b   1.000
_cell.length_c   1.000
_cell.angle_alpha   90.00
_cell.angle_beta   90.00
_cell.angle_gamma   90.00
#
_symmetry.space_group_name_H-M   'P 1'
#
loop_
_entity.id
_entity.type
_entity.pdbx_description
1 polymer ?
#
loop_
_entity_poly.entity_id
_entity_poly.type
_entity_poly.pdbx_seq_one_letter_code
_entity_poly.pdbx_strand_id
1 'polypeptide(L)'
;MSVNKTMTDVAYDFLSRHKKQIEFLKLWDEVIKQFSIPEDKKRRKKSQFYSELLLDTRFASFENNRWDLRNRHRFDETHVDTQDIAFDDDDDELDVIGLDLPKGDDAFDN
;
A
#
# COMPACT_ATOMS: atom_id res chain seq x y z
N MET A 1 -20.50 -17.13 -3.21
CA MET A 1 -20.25 -16.64 -1.83
C MET A 1 -20.82 -15.24 -1.73
N SER A 2 -21.88 -15.03 -0.95
CA SER A 2 -22.41 -13.67 -0.71
C SER A 2 -21.45 -12.96 0.23
N VAL A 3 -20.48 -12.25 -0.33
CA VAL A 3 -19.56 -11.42 0.45
C VAL A 3 -20.41 -10.31 1.06
N ASN A 4 -20.65 -10.36 2.37
CA ASN A 4 -21.27 -9.26 3.09
C ASN A 4 -20.32 -8.07 2.97
N LYS A 5 -20.51 -7.22 1.95
CA LYS A 5 -19.69 -6.03 1.75
C LYS A 5 -19.77 -5.17 2.99
N THR A 6 -18.63 -4.83 3.56
CA THR A 6 -18.55 -3.89 4.67
C THR A 6 -18.58 -2.45 4.14
N MET A 7 -18.74 -1.47 5.04
CA MET A 7 -18.72 -0.05 4.67
C MET A 7 -17.35 0.34 4.09
N THR A 8 -16.27 -0.23 4.64
CA THR A 8 -14.91 -0.05 4.11
C THR A 8 -14.72 -0.73 2.76
N ASP A 9 -15.31 -1.90 2.49
CA ASP A 9 -15.22 -2.52 1.16
C ASP A 9 -15.92 -1.68 0.08
N VAL A 10 -17.04 -1.04 0.42
CA VAL A 10 -17.72 -0.11 -0.50
C VAL A 10 -16.87 1.14 -0.75
N ALA A 11 -16.26 1.69 0.31
CA ALA A 11 -15.32 2.79 0.18
C ALA A 11 -14.09 2.41 -0.66
N TYR A 12 -13.61 1.17 -0.52
CA TYR A 12 -12.49 0.63 -1.31
C TYR A 12 -12.86 0.51 -2.79
N ASP A 13 -14.03 -0.05 -3.14
CA ASP A 13 -14.49 -0.14 -4.53
C ASP A 13 -14.66 1.27 -5.14
N PHE A 14 -15.21 2.21 -4.36
CA PHE A 14 -15.35 3.60 -4.78
C PHE A 14 -13.99 4.26 -5.06
N LEU A 15 -13.06 4.19 -4.10
CA LEU A 15 -11.72 4.72 -4.30
C LEU A 15 -10.98 3.99 -5.42
N SER A 16 -11.14 2.67 -5.57
CA SER A 16 -10.48 1.89 -6.64
C SER A 16 -10.87 2.40 -8.04
N ARG A 17 -12.15 2.74 -8.24
CA ARG A 17 -12.66 3.34 -9.49
C ARG A 17 -12.21 4.80 -9.66
N HIS A 18 -12.16 5.56 -8.58
CA HIS A 18 -11.77 6.97 -8.59
C HIS A 18 -10.27 7.12 -8.28
N LYS A 19 -9.44 7.30 -9.33
CA LYS A 19 -7.97 7.52 -9.22
C LYS A 19 -7.55 8.87 -8.60
N LYS A 20 -8.29 9.38 -7.62
CA LYS A 20 -8.05 10.67 -6.97
C LYS A 20 -8.33 10.60 -5.48
N GLN A 21 -7.68 11.47 -4.73
CA GLN A 21 -7.96 11.71 -3.31
C GLN A 21 -9.38 12.25 -3.11
N ILE A 22 -10.17 11.59 -2.26
CA ILE A 22 -11.56 11.96 -2.00
C ILE A 22 -11.73 12.39 -0.54
N GLU A 23 -12.51 13.43 -0.31
CA GLU A 23 -12.87 13.88 1.05
C GLU A 23 -13.73 12.83 1.76
N PHE A 24 -13.49 12.65 3.07
CA PHE A 24 -14.25 11.70 3.88
C PHE A 24 -15.77 11.86 3.77
N LEU A 25 -16.28 13.10 3.70
CA LEU A 25 -17.71 13.36 3.58
C LEU A 25 -18.29 12.76 2.29
N LYS A 26 -17.58 12.85 1.17
CA LYS A 26 -18.01 12.26 -0.09
C LYS A 26 -17.99 10.74 -0.02
N LEU A 27 -16.97 10.13 0.60
CA LEU A 27 -16.93 8.69 0.82
C LEU A 27 -18.10 8.22 1.68
N TRP A 28 -18.37 8.94 2.77
CA TRP A 28 -19.51 8.67 3.63
C TRP A 28 -20.84 8.72 2.87
N ASP A 29 -21.04 9.75 2.04
CA ASP A 29 -22.26 9.91 1.24
C ASP A 29 -22.46 8.75 0.25
N GLU A 30 -21.40 8.25 -0.37
CA GLU A 30 -21.48 7.10 -1.27
C GLU A 30 -21.78 5.79 -0.53
N VAL A 31 -21.21 5.63 0.67
CA VAL A 31 -21.49 4.46 1.53
C VAL A 31 -22.96 4.46 1.97
N ILE A 32 -23.52 5.59 2.44
CA ILE A 32 -24.93 5.63 2.87
C ILE A 32 -25.93 5.54 1.71
N LYS A 33 -25.51 5.84 0.46
CA LYS A 33 -26.34 5.58 -0.71
C LYS A 33 -26.46 4.08 -0.98
N GLN A 34 -25.39 3.32 -0.76
CA GLN A 34 -25.41 1.86 -0.91
C GLN A 34 -26.09 1.15 0.27
N PHE A 35 -25.82 1.59 1.49
CA PHE A 35 -26.47 1.08 2.69
C PHE A 35 -27.57 2.07 3.06
N SER A 36 -28.82 1.77 2.69
CA SER A 36 -30.01 2.56 3.04
C SER A 36 -30.26 2.59 4.56
N ILE A 37 -29.37 3.27 5.29
CA ILE A 37 -29.33 3.37 6.75
C ILE A 37 -30.26 4.51 7.20
N PRO A 38 -31.11 4.29 8.21
CA PRO A 38 -31.97 5.34 8.76
C PRO A 38 -31.15 6.46 9.40
N GLU A 39 -31.61 7.71 9.25
CA GLU A 39 -30.95 8.94 9.72
C GLU A 39 -30.50 8.87 11.19
N ASP A 40 -31.33 8.31 12.08
CA ASP A 40 -31.03 8.17 13.50
C ASP A 40 -29.75 7.38 13.78
N LYS A 41 -29.42 6.43 12.88
CA LYS A 41 -28.23 5.58 12.98
C LYS A 41 -27.06 6.11 12.16
N LYS A 42 -27.29 7.04 11.21
CA LYS A 42 -26.23 7.59 10.34
C LYS A 42 -25.11 8.24 11.14
N ARG A 43 -25.43 9.04 12.16
CA ARG A 43 -24.40 9.69 13.00
C ARG A 43 -23.48 8.67 13.67
N ARG A 44 -24.04 7.64 14.30
CA ARG A 44 -23.27 6.57 14.96
C ARG A 44 -22.45 5.77 13.94
N LYS A 45 -23.06 5.45 12.80
CA LYS A 45 -22.40 4.71 11.71
C LYS A 45 -21.29 5.51 11.05
N LYS A 46 -21.41 6.84 10.97
CA LYS A 46 -20.37 7.73 10.46
C LYS A 46 -19.12 7.71 11.32
N SER A 47 -19.29 7.81 12.65
CA SER A 47 -18.18 7.69 13.59
C SER A 47 -17.53 6.30 13.52
N GLN A 48 -18.35 5.24 13.46
CA GLN A 48 -17.85 3.88 13.29
C GLN A 48 -17.02 3.73 12.01
N PHE A 49 -17.53 4.22 10.88
CA PHE A 49 -16.85 4.17 9.59
C PHE A 49 -15.52 4.92 9.59
N TYR A 50 -15.45 6.08 10.24
CA TYR A 50 -14.21 6.83 10.38
C TYR A 50 -13.15 6.05 11.16
N SER A 51 -13.53 5.42 12.28
CA SER A 51 -12.63 4.55 13.05
C SER A 51 -12.20 3.32 12.25
N GLU A 52 -13.12 2.69 11.51
CA GLU A 52 -12.81 1.55 10.65
C GLU A 52 -11.85 1.94 9.52
N LEU A 53 -11.98 3.13 8.92
CA LEU A 53 -11.02 3.63 7.93
C LEU A 53 -9.62 3.83 8.50
N LEU A 54 -9.52 4.38 9.71
CA LEU A 54 -8.22 4.60 10.37
C LEU A 54 -7.52 3.30 10.73
N LEU A 55 -8.28 2.28 11.12
CA LEU A 55 -7.74 0.95 11.45
C LEU A 55 -7.36 0.15 10.20
N ASP A 56 -7.96 0.47 9.05
CA ASP A 56 -7.75 -0.25 7.82
C ASP A 56 -6.51 0.25 7.07
N THR A 57 -5.45 -0.57 7.11
CA THR A 57 -4.16 -0.28 6.49
C THR A 57 -4.20 -0.11 4.96
N ARG A 58 -5.31 -0.49 4.30
CA ARG A 58 -5.51 -0.30 2.85
C ARG A 58 -5.73 1.17 2.48
N PHE A 59 -6.21 1.98 3.43
CA PHE A 59 -6.49 3.40 3.21
C PHE A 59 -5.33 4.26 3.74
N ALA A 60 -5.12 5.38 3.09
CA ALA A 60 -4.19 6.42 3.51
C ALA A 60 -4.96 7.73 3.70
N SER A 61 -4.80 8.35 4.86
CA SER A 61 -5.31 9.69 5.13
C SER A 61 -4.28 10.74 4.72
N PHE A 62 -4.73 11.78 4.01
CA PHE A 62 -3.95 12.92 3.55
C PHE A 62 -4.42 14.20 4.24
N GLU A 63 -3.81 15.32 3.87
CA GLU A 63 -4.22 16.66 4.29
C GLU A 63 -5.71 16.91 3.99
N ASN A 64 -6.33 17.75 4.83
CA ASN A 64 -7.74 18.14 4.72
C ASN A 64 -8.74 16.97 4.78
N ASN A 65 -8.40 15.89 5.51
CA ASN A 65 -9.27 14.72 5.68
C ASN A 65 -9.65 14.08 4.32
N ARG A 66 -8.68 14.07 3.41
CA ARG A 66 -8.75 13.34 2.15
C ARG A 66 -8.24 11.91 2.33
N TRP A 67 -8.80 11.00 1.56
CA TRP A 67 -8.53 9.57 1.65
C TRP A 67 -8.26 9.01 0.26
N ASP A 68 -7.28 8.12 0.18
CA ASP A 68 -6.95 7.35 -1.03
C ASP A 68 -6.49 5.94 -0.63
N LEU A 69 -6.28 5.07 -1.62
CA LEU A 69 -5.74 3.73 -1.43
C LEU A 69 -4.22 3.78 -1.28
N ARG A 70 -3.72 3.18 -0.21
CA ARG A 70 -2.29 3.06 0.07
C ARG A 70 -1.53 2.32 -1.05
N ASN A 71 -2.17 1.38 -1.73
CA ASN A 71 -1.56 0.62 -2.82
C ASN A 71 -1.12 1.52 -4.00
N ARG A 72 -1.80 2.64 -4.25
CA ARG A 72 -1.41 3.58 -5.31
C ARG A 72 -0.07 4.27 -5.04
N HIS A 73 0.24 4.48 -3.76
CA HIS A 73 1.47 5.14 -3.34
C HIS A 73 2.61 4.15 -3.06
N ARG A 74 2.33 2.83 -3.05
CA ARG A 74 3.37 1.79 -2.91
C ARG A 74 3.77 1.15 -4.25
N PHE A 75 2.95 1.29 -5.29
CA PHE A 75 3.23 0.69 -6.61
C PHE A 75 3.94 1.64 -7.59
N ASP A 76 3.91 2.95 -7.33
CA ASP A 76 4.61 3.95 -8.15
C ASP A 76 6.15 3.88 -8.00
N GLU A 77 6.65 3.21 -6.95
CA GLU A 77 8.09 3.13 -6.65
C GLU A 77 8.77 1.84 -7.15
N THR A 78 8.04 0.94 -7.81
CA THR A 78 8.59 -0.37 -8.26
C THR A 78 8.57 -0.61 -9.77
N HIS A 79 8.06 0.34 -10.55
CA HIS A 79 8.36 0.37 -11.98
C HIS A 79 9.67 1.12 -12.17
N VAL A 80 10.78 0.50 -11.76
CA VAL A 80 12.05 0.79 -12.43
C VAL A 80 11.83 0.29 -13.85
N ASP A 81 11.58 1.20 -14.79
CA ASP A 81 11.58 0.91 -16.22
C ASP A 81 12.87 0.16 -16.55
N THR A 82 12.83 -1.16 -16.55
CA THR A 82 13.97 -2.03 -16.84
C THR A 82 14.26 -2.07 -18.34
N GLN A 83 13.73 -1.10 -19.10
CA GLN A 83 13.93 -0.95 -20.53
C GLN A 83 15.24 -0.20 -20.86
N ASP A 84 15.90 0.39 -19.86
CA ASP A 84 17.19 1.09 -19.97
C ASP A 84 18.34 0.37 -19.24
N ILE A 85 18.20 -0.93 -18.91
CA ILE A 85 19.40 -1.75 -18.68
C ILE A 85 19.93 -2.08 -20.07
N ALA A 86 20.73 -1.16 -20.62
CA ALA A 86 21.74 -1.53 -21.59
C ALA A 86 22.61 -2.59 -20.92
N PHE A 87 22.43 -3.85 -21.31
CA PHE A 87 23.48 -4.84 -21.16
C PHE A 87 24.58 -4.40 -22.12
N ASP A 88 25.46 -3.52 -21.64
CA ASP A 88 26.76 -3.34 -22.28
C ASP A 88 27.50 -4.66 -22.05
N ASP A 89 27.58 -5.43 -23.13
CA ASP A 89 28.20 -6.73 -23.24
C ASP A 89 29.73 -6.51 -23.34
N ASP A 90 30.29 -5.80 -22.36
CA ASP A 90 31.72 -5.53 -22.28
C ASP A 90 32.32 -6.31 -21.09
N ASP A 91 33.14 -7.28 -21.47
CA ASP A 91 34.07 -8.05 -20.66
C ASP A 91 34.88 -7.12 -19.73
N ASP A 92 34.53 -7.06 -18.43
CA ASP A 92 35.42 -6.53 -17.40
C ASP A 92 35.55 -7.54 -16.25
N GLU A 93 36.62 -8.33 -16.41
CA GLU A 93 37.44 -9.02 -15.41
C GLU A 93 37.02 -8.80 -13.94
N LEU A 94 36.50 -9.86 -13.31
CA LEU A 94 36.33 -9.93 -11.86
C LEU A 94 37.72 -9.82 -11.20
N ASP A 95 38.12 -8.61 -10.83
CA ASP A 95 39.26 -8.38 -9.96
C ASP A 95 38.97 -9.03 -8.61
N VAL A 96 39.52 -10.24 -8.43
CA VAL A 96 39.59 -10.96 -7.16
C VAL A 96 40.42 -10.09 -6.21
N ILE A 97 39.75 -9.16 -5.54
CA ILE A 97 40.29 -8.42 -4.40
C ILE A 97 40.83 -9.46 -3.41
N GLY A 98 42.17 -9.51 -3.33
CA GLY A 98 42.96 -10.44 -2.55
C GLY A 98 42.63 -10.38 -1.07
N LEU A 99 41.55 -11.05 -0.69
CA LEU A 99 41.27 -11.39 0.69
C LEU A 99 42.18 -12.56 1.03
N ASP A 100 43.36 -12.24 1.57
CA ASP A 100 44.27 -13.22 2.17
C ASP A 100 43.60 -13.81 3.41
N LEU A 101 42.69 -14.75 3.15
CA LEU A 101 42.07 -15.59 4.16
C LEU A 101 43.16 -16.47 4.75
N PRO A 102 43.47 -16.35 6.05
CA PRO A 102 44.43 -17.25 6.69
C PRO A 102 43.94 -18.69 6.50
N LYS A 103 44.73 -19.50 5.80
CA LYS A 103 44.48 -20.94 5.68
C LYS A 103 44.57 -21.53 7.08
N GLY A 104 43.49 -22.20 7.48
CA GLY A 104 43.32 -22.77 8.81
C GLY A 104 44.20 -23.98 9.07
N ASP A 105 45.51 -23.78 9.13
CA ASP A 105 46.49 -24.82 9.51
C ASP A 105 47.31 -24.47 10.78
N ASP A 106 47.03 -23.36 11.48
CA ASP A 106 47.73 -22.97 12.72
C ASP A 106 46.84 -22.95 13.98
N ALA A 107 45.62 -23.47 13.90
CA ALA A 107 44.83 -23.77 15.09
C ALA A 107 45.07 -25.23 15.47
N PHE A 108 45.68 -25.44 16.64
CA PHE A 108 46.10 -26.72 17.24
C PHE A 108 47.53 -27.15 16.90
N ASP A 109 48.50 -26.49 17.52
CA ASP A 109 49.63 -27.22 18.11
C ASP A 109 49.46 -27.29 19.64
N ASN A 110 49.92 -28.40 20.19
CA ASN A 110 49.53 -29.07 21.43
C ASN A 110 50.28 -28.61 22.68
#